data_AF-A0A8J2HK53-F1
#
_entry.id   AF-A0A8J2HK53-F1
#
_cell.length_a   1.000
_cell.length_b   1.000
_cell.length_c   1.000
_cell.angle_alpha   90.00
_cell.angle_beta   90.00
_cell.angle_gamma   90.00
#
_symmetry.space_group_name_H-M   'P 1'
#
loop_
_entity.id
_entity.type
_entity.pdbx_description
1 polymer ?
#
loop_
_entity_poly.entity_id
_entity_poly.type
_entity_poly.pdbx_seq_one_letter_code
_entity_poly.pdbx_strand_id
1 'polypeptide(L)'
;MTDKIQQTMKKFIPTKDIYNYHYKLPDYITNKIKIRNYYKRRHQRTRSVYDKNIYISLVKDVRYSIKEYHNKQIEFRLKTLNIKDHTLWKAIKMRKKSNNTIPTLHSKQGLVYDDKSKAEAIADVFEETHNLTRDMSDKATEKQKL
;
A
#
# COMPACT_ATOMS: atom_id res chain seq x y z
N MET A 1 26.24 -14.81 -23.88
CA MET A 1 24.85 -15.18 -24.27
C MET A 1 23.82 -14.68 -23.26
N THR A 2 24.12 -14.75 -21.97
CA THR A 2 23.30 -14.26 -20.84
C THR A 2 22.95 -12.78 -20.89
N ASP A 3 23.89 -11.91 -21.29
CA ASP A 3 23.65 -10.46 -21.29
C ASP A 3 22.58 -10.01 -22.28
N LYS A 4 22.52 -10.65 -23.46
CA LYS A 4 21.48 -10.38 -24.46
C LYS A 4 20.10 -10.76 -23.95
N ILE A 5 20.00 -11.86 -23.21
CA ILE A 5 18.75 -12.35 -22.60
C ILE A 5 18.31 -11.42 -21.47
N GLN A 6 19.24 -10.96 -20.63
CA GLN A 6 18.93 -9.99 -19.57
C GLN A 6 18.50 -8.62 -20.14
N GLN A 7 19.12 -8.20 -21.25
CA GLN A 7 18.81 -6.94 -21.91
C GLN A 7 17.45 -6.98 -22.63
N THR A 8 17.07 -8.09 -23.25
CA THR A 8 15.71 -8.29 -23.79
C THR A 8 14.67 -8.36 -22.66
N MET A 9 14.93 -9.09 -21.57
CA MET A 9 14.00 -9.13 -20.43
C MET A 9 13.72 -7.73 -19.85
N LYS A 10 14.75 -6.90 -19.65
CA LYS A 10 14.57 -5.51 -19.19
C LYS A 10 13.74 -4.65 -20.15
N LYS A 11 13.81 -4.91 -21.46
CA LYS A 11 13.05 -4.17 -22.48
C LYS A 11 11.56 -4.57 -22.52
N PHE A 12 11.26 -5.84 -22.24
CA PHE A 12 9.90 -6.39 -22.31
C PHE A 12 9.12 -6.33 -21.00
N ILE A 13 9.79 -6.23 -19.85
CA ILE A 13 9.14 -6.01 -18.56
C ILE A 13 8.81 -4.52 -18.44
N PRO A 14 7.52 -4.11 -18.44
CA PRO A 14 7.17 -2.70 -18.26
C PRO A 14 7.56 -2.25 -16.85
N THR A 15 8.70 -1.59 -16.73
CA THR A 15 9.14 -0.99 -15.47
C THR A 15 8.46 0.35 -15.29
N LYS A 16 7.72 0.51 -14.20
CA LYS A 16 7.15 1.80 -13.80
C LYS A 16 8.10 2.48 -12.83
N ASP A 17 8.55 3.68 -13.18
CA ASP A 17 9.31 4.53 -12.25
C ASP A 17 8.44 4.82 -11.02
N ILE A 18 8.92 4.37 -9.86
CA ILE A 18 8.29 4.67 -8.58
C ILE A 18 8.80 6.05 -8.16
N TYR A 19 8.07 7.10 -8.55
CA TYR A 19 8.30 8.44 -8.02
C TYR A 19 7.95 8.46 -6.54
N ASN A 20 8.95 8.30 -5.68
CA ASN A 20 8.81 8.54 -4.24
C ASN A 20 8.72 10.06 -4.01
N TYR A 21 7.50 10.60 -4.13
CA TYR A 21 7.25 11.98 -3.77
C TYR A 21 7.45 12.14 -2.26
N HIS A 22 8.65 12.54 -1.86
CA HIS A 22 8.93 12.91 -0.47
C HIS A 22 8.16 14.19 -0.17
N TYR A 23 6.98 14.03 0.40
CA TYR A 23 6.15 15.16 0.83
C TYR A 23 6.88 15.92 1.95
N LYS A 24 7.56 17.01 1.59
CA LYS A 24 8.28 17.86 2.55
C LYS A 24 7.26 18.75 3.28
N LEU A 25 7.30 18.71 4.60
CA LEU A 25 6.53 19.65 5.43
C LEU A 25 7.10 21.07 5.29
N PRO A 26 6.27 22.11 5.36
CA PRO A 26 6.72 23.49 5.38
C PRO A 26 7.71 23.78 6.53
N ASP A 27 8.64 24.69 6.29
CA ASP A 27 9.73 25.00 7.23
C ASP A 27 9.24 25.46 8.61
N TYR A 28 8.13 26.19 8.67
CA TYR A 28 7.57 26.60 9.96
C TYR A 28 7.14 25.39 10.82
N ILE A 29 6.63 24.30 10.22
CA ILE A 29 6.27 23.08 10.94
C ILE A 29 7.53 22.30 11.32
N THR A 30 8.50 22.21 10.41
CA THR A 30 9.76 21.51 10.69
C THR A 30 10.53 22.19 11.83
N ASN A 31 10.50 23.52 11.90
CA ASN A 31 11.08 24.28 13.01
C ASN A 31 10.35 24.00 14.34
N LYS A 32 9.01 23.97 14.37
CA LYS A 32 8.27 23.54 15.57
C LYS A 32 8.64 22.12 16.02
N ILE A 33 8.83 21.20 15.07
CA ILE A 33 9.29 19.82 15.33
C ILE A 33 10.70 19.82 15.95
N LYS A 34 11.63 20.64 15.43
CA LYS A 34 12.98 20.77 15.97
C LYS A 34 12.95 21.27 17.42
N ILE A 35 12.17 22.31 17.72
CA ILE A 35 12.02 22.87 19.07
C ILE A 35 11.41 21.84 20.02
N ARG A 36 10.33 21.15 19.60
CA ARG A 36 9.73 20.05 20.39
C ARG A 36 10.77 18.97 20.71
N ASN A 37 11.58 18.57 19.73
CA ASN A 37 12.61 17.54 19.92
C ASN A 37 13.74 18.01 20.84
N TYR A 38 14.05 19.31 20.84
CA TYR A 38 14.98 19.91 21.78
C TYR A 38 14.50 19.72 23.23
N TYR A 39 13.26 20.11 23.55
CA TYR A 39 12.70 19.94 24.90
C TYR A 39 12.53 18.47 25.29
N LYS A 40 12.20 17.58 24.34
CA LYS A 40 12.22 16.12 24.59
C LYS A 40 13.59 15.65 25.07
N ARG A 41 14.66 16.00 24.34
CA ARG A 41 16.03 15.62 24.70
C ARG A 41 16.47 16.23 26.03
N ARG A 42 16.08 17.48 26.28
CA ARG A 42 16.37 18.18 27.54
C ARG A 42 15.71 17.48 28.71
N HIS A 43 14.39 17.21 28.65
CA HIS A 43 13.67 16.46 29.67
C HIS A 43 14.25 15.06 29.92
N GLN A 44 14.67 14.34 28.86
CA GLN A 44 15.28 13.01 29.03
C GLN A 44 16.56 13.04 29.85
N ARG A 45 17.34 14.13 29.72
CA ARG A 45 18.61 14.33 30.45
C ARG A 45 18.38 14.88 31.86
N THR A 46 17.55 15.91 32.00
CA THR A 46 17.37 16.65 33.27
C THR A 46 16.27 16.08 34.15
N ARG A 47 15.35 15.27 33.58
CA ARG A 47 14.09 14.81 34.20
C ARG A 47 13.20 15.93 34.77
N SER A 48 13.43 17.18 34.34
CA SER A 48 12.65 18.35 34.79
C SER A 48 11.20 18.28 34.33
N VAL A 49 10.27 18.55 35.25
CA VAL A 49 8.81 18.62 34.98
C VAL A 49 8.48 19.82 34.08
N TYR A 50 9.22 20.93 34.21
CA TYR A 50 9.05 22.11 33.38
C TYR A 50 9.30 21.79 31.89
N ASP A 51 10.42 21.12 31.58
CA ASP A 51 10.75 20.71 30.21
C ASP A 51 9.71 19.72 29.65
N LYS A 52 9.14 18.86 30.50
CA LYS A 52 8.06 17.94 30.12
C LYS A 52 6.79 18.68 29.72
N ASN A 53 6.38 19.68 30.50
CA ASN A 53 5.17 20.46 30.24
C ASN A 53 5.29 21.22 28.90
N ILE A 54 6.44 21.86 28.65
CA ILE A 54 6.71 22.51 27.37
C ILE A 54 6.67 21.51 26.22
N TYR A 55 7.33 20.36 26.37
CA TYR A 55 7.30 19.31 25.36
C TYR A 55 5.87 18.86 25.04
N ILE A 56 5.03 18.61 26.04
CA ILE A 56 3.63 18.20 25.85
C ILE A 56 2.83 19.28 25.11
N SER A 57 3.02 20.56 25.47
CA SER A 57 2.38 21.68 24.76
C SER A 57 2.79 21.70 23.28
N LEU A 58 4.09 21.64 23.01
CA LEU A 58 4.63 21.64 21.65
C LEU A 58 4.20 20.40 20.83
N VAL A 59 3.97 19.25 21.48
CA VAL A 59 3.40 18.07 20.81
C VAL A 59 2.00 18.37 20.29
N LYS A 60 1.15 19.03 21.10
CA LYS A 60 -0.20 19.44 20.67
C LYS A 60 -0.12 20.46 19.53
N ASP A 61 0.74 21.45 19.66
CA ASP A 61 0.91 22.51 18.65
C ASP A 61 1.40 21.98 17.30
N VAL A 62 2.34 21.03 17.31
CA VAL A 62 2.83 20.38 16.09
C VAL A 62 1.71 19.56 15.45
N ARG A 63 0.96 18.78 16.23
CA ARG A 63 -0.17 17.99 15.72
C ARG A 63 -1.22 18.89 15.08
N TYR A 64 -1.58 19.99 15.74
CA TYR A 64 -2.50 20.97 15.21
C TYR A 64 -1.98 21.60 13.92
N SER A 65 -0.72 22.06 13.91
CA SER A 65 -0.11 22.69 12.74
C SER A 65 -0.06 21.76 11.52
N ILE A 66 0.22 20.47 11.72
CA ILE A 66 0.21 19.45 10.67
C ILE A 66 -1.22 19.23 10.15
N LYS A 67 -2.20 19.10 11.06
CA LYS A 67 -3.61 18.92 10.70
C LYS A 67 -4.12 20.09 9.87
N GLU A 68 -3.87 21.32 10.32
CA GLU A 68 -4.25 22.54 9.60
C GLU A 68 -3.62 22.61 8.21
N TYR A 69 -2.34 22.28 8.10
CA TYR A 69 -1.66 22.26 6.81
C TYR A 69 -2.26 21.23 5.85
N HIS A 70 -2.53 20.00 6.32
CA HIS A 70 -3.19 18.99 5.51
C HIS A 70 -4.60 19.40 5.08
N ASN A 71 -5.37 20.00 5.99
CA ASN A 71 -6.71 20.50 5.68
C ASN A 71 -6.65 21.55 4.57
N LYS A 72 -5.75 22.53 4.66
CA LYS A 72 -5.55 23.56 3.63
C LYS A 72 -5.14 22.96 2.29
N GLN A 73 -4.28 21.95 2.29
CA GLN A 73 -3.84 21.27 1.08
C GLN A 73 -4.97 20.47 0.43
N ILE A 74 -5.82 19.83 1.24
CA ILE A 74 -7.02 19.14 0.76
C ILE A 74 -8.01 20.16 0.21
N GLU A 75 -8.26 21.26 0.91
CA GLU A 75 -9.17 22.32 0.49
C GLU A 75 -8.71 22.93 -0.84
N PHE A 76 -7.43 23.29 -0.96
CA PHE A 76 -6.83 23.75 -2.20
C PHE A 76 -7.03 22.74 -3.32
N ARG A 77 -6.71 21.47 -3.07
CA ARG A 77 -6.90 20.41 -4.05
C ARG A 77 -8.35 20.30 -4.50
N LEU A 78 -9.32 20.34 -3.58
CA LEU A 78 -10.74 20.29 -3.90
C LEU A 78 -11.19 21.47 -4.78
N LYS A 79 -10.71 22.69 -4.49
CA LYS A 79 -11.00 23.88 -5.30
C LYS A 79 -10.42 23.78 -6.72
N THR A 80 -9.28 23.09 -6.89
CA THR A 80 -8.65 22.89 -8.20
C THR A 80 -9.20 21.72 -9.02
N LEU A 81 -10.17 20.95 -8.50
CA LEU A 81 -10.73 19.82 -9.24
C LEU A 81 -11.61 20.30 -10.40
N ASN A 82 -11.43 19.68 -11.55
CA ASN A 82 -12.19 19.97 -12.77
C ASN A 82 -12.73 18.68 -13.37
N ILE A 83 -13.94 18.75 -13.93
CA ILE A 83 -14.59 17.65 -14.65
C ILE A 83 -13.91 17.45 -16.01
N LYS A 84 -13.59 18.54 -16.70
CA LYS A 84 -13.02 18.52 -18.06
C LYS A 84 -11.66 17.82 -18.12
N ASP A 85 -10.84 17.99 -17.09
CA ASP A 85 -9.48 17.42 -17.02
C ASP A 85 -9.45 16.02 -16.37
N HIS A 86 -10.62 15.42 -16.12
CA HIS A 86 -10.80 14.14 -15.41
C HIS A 86 -10.19 14.07 -13.99
N THR A 87 -9.71 15.18 -13.44
CA THR A 87 -9.07 15.24 -12.11
C THR A 87 -10.06 14.92 -11.00
N LEU A 88 -11.31 15.37 -11.14
CA LEU A 88 -12.41 15.01 -10.24
C LEU A 88 -12.66 13.50 -10.23
N TRP A 89 -12.77 12.88 -11.40
CA TRP A 89 -13.02 11.44 -11.52
C TRP A 89 -11.89 10.60 -10.94
N LYS A 90 -10.63 11.00 -11.16
CA LYS A 90 -9.47 10.36 -10.55
C LYS A 90 -9.51 10.46 -9.01
N ALA A 91 -9.87 11.61 -8.47
CA ALA A 91 -10.00 11.82 -7.02
C ALA A 91 -11.12 10.96 -6.42
N ILE A 92 -12.29 10.90 -7.07
CA ILE A 92 -13.42 10.06 -6.65
C ILE A 92 -13.03 8.58 -6.71
N LYS A 93 -12.43 8.13 -7.81
CA LYS A 93 -11.99 6.74 -7.98
C LYS A 93 -11.00 6.32 -6.90
N MET A 94 -10.04 7.18 -6.56
CA MET A 94 -9.08 6.93 -5.48
C MET A 94 -9.78 6.78 -4.13
N ARG A 95 -10.80 7.60 -3.83
CA ARG A 95 -11.56 7.51 -2.58
C ARG A 95 -12.52 6.32 -2.52
N LYS A 96 -13.12 5.95 -3.65
CA LYS A 96 -14.03 4.80 -3.76
C LYS A 96 -13.29 3.46 -3.80
N LYS A 97 -11.99 3.47 -4.09
CA LYS A 97 -11.17 2.26 -4.09
C LYS A 97 -11.14 1.68 -2.67
N SER A 98 -11.91 0.62 -2.44
CA SER A 98 -11.74 -0.20 -1.25
C SER A 98 -10.40 -0.91 -1.36
N ASN A 99 -9.60 -0.83 -0.30
CA ASN A 99 -8.49 -1.75 -0.15
C ASN A 99 -9.09 -3.07 0.27
N ASN A 100 -9.25 -3.99 -0.69
CA ASN A 100 -9.60 -5.36 -0.35
C ASN A 100 -8.37 -5.96 0.34
N THR A 101 -8.50 -6.26 1.62
CA THR A 101 -7.47 -7.05 2.32
C THR A 101 -7.42 -8.40 1.63
N ILE A 102 -6.23 -8.79 1.15
CA ILE A 102 -6.03 -10.15 0.66
C ILE A 102 -6.34 -11.08 1.85
N PRO A 103 -7.33 -11.98 1.73
CA PRO A 103 -7.68 -12.86 2.83
C PRO A 103 -6.47 -13.72 3.21
N THR A 104 -6.36 -14.05 4.49
CA THR A 104 -5.36 -14.99 4.95
C THR A 104 -5.58 -16.35 4.29
N LEU A 105 -4.50 -17.01 3.88
CA LEU A 105 -4.59 -18.31 3.22
C LEU A 105 -4.78 -19.41 4.26
N HIS A 106 -5.81 -20.24 4.06
CA HIS A 106 -6.12 -21.37 4.91
C HIS A 106 -5.94 -22.68 4.12
N SER A 107 -5.27 -23.65 4.73
CA SER A 107 -5.33 -25.05 4.31
C SER A 107 -6.41 -25.77 5.12
N LYS A 108 -6.64 -27.05 4.80
CA LYS A 108 -7.55 -27.94 5.56
C LYS A 108 -7.20 -28.04 7.05
N GLN A 109 -5.94 -27.78 7.41
CA GLN A 109 -5.41 -27.86 8.77
C GLN A 109 -5.34 -26.48 9.48
N GLY A 110 -5.72 -25.40 8.81
CA GLY A 110 -5.78 -24.06 9.40
C GLY A 110 -4.98 -23.00 8.65
N LEU A 111 -4.49 -21.99 9.39
CA LEU A 111 -3.84 -20.81 8.82
C LEU A 111 -2.40 -21.10 8.38
N VAL A 112 -2.04 -20.65 7.17
CA VAL A 112 -0.78 -21.02 6.53
C VAL A 112 0.18 -19.84 6.42
N TYR A 113 1.41 -20.03 6.87
CA TYR A 113 2.44 -18.98 6.90
C TYR A 113 3.68 -19.29 6.06
N ASP A 114 4.07 -20.57 5.96
CA ASP A 114 5.23 -21.00 5.18
C ASP A 114 4.92 -21.08 3.69
N ASP A 115 5.92 -20.79 2.85
CA ASP A 115 5.73 -20.66 1.41
C ASP A 115 5.39 -21.99 0.74
N LYS A 116 5.99 -23.09 1.22
CA LYS A 116 5.65 -24.44 0.74
C LYS A 116 4.19 -24.78 1.02
N SER A 117 3.76 -24.57 2.26
CA SER A 117 2.39 -24.84 2.66
C SER A 117 1.38 -23.93 1.95
N LYS A 118 1.77 -22.68 1.60
CA LYS A 118 0.90 -21.81 0.79
C LYS A 118 0.69 -22.36 -0.61
N ALA A 119 1.75 -22.87 -1.23
CA ALA A 119 1.67 -23.47 -2.55
C ALA A 119 0.76 -24.71 -2.54
N GLU A 120 0.90 -25.57 -1.52
CA GLU A 120 0.04 -26.75 -1.32
C GLU A 120 -1.43 -26.35 -1.12
N ALA A 121 -1.73 -25.39 -0.25
CA ALA A 121 -3.10 -24.93 -0.04
C ALA A 121 -3.74 -24.34 -1.31
N ILE A 122 -2.96 -23.67 -2.15
CA ILE A 122 -3.45 -23.17 -3.46
C ILE A 122 -3.68 -24.34 -4.43
N ALA A 123 -2.77 -25.32 -4.45
CA ALA A 123 -2.90 -26.50 -5.29
C ALA A 123 -4.14 -27.34 -4.94
N ASP A 124 -4.40 -27.54 -3.64
CA ASP A 124 -5.58 -28.25 -3.14
C ASP A 124 -6.89 -27.57 -3.61
N VAL A 125 -7.00 -26.25 -3.43
CA VAL A 125 -8.17 -25.49 -3.88
C VAL A 125 -8.31 -25.54 -5.40
N PHE A 126 -7.19 -25.49 -6.12
CA PHE A 126 -7.19 -25.60 -7.58
C PHE A 126 -7.70 -26.98 -8.03
N GLU A 127 -7.21 -28.07 -7.45
CA GLU A 127 -7.69 -29.42 -7.74
C GLU A 127 -9.18 -29.58 -7.41
N GLU A 128 -9.62 -29.08 -6.24
CA GLU A 128 -11.02 -29.14 -5.81
C GLU A 128 -11.97 -28.38 -6.75
N THR A 129 -11.59 -27.17 -7.16
CA THR A 129 -12.38 -26.33 -8.06
C THR A 129 -12.36 -26.81 -9.51
N HIS A 130 -11.28 -27.49 -9.91
CA HIS A 130 -11.10 -28.04 -11.25
C HIS A 130 -11.36 -29.55 -11.36
N ASN A 131 -12.01 -30.15 -10.36
CA ASN A 131 -12.61 -31.46 -10.50
C ASN A 131 -13.56 -31.43 -11.70
N LEU A 132 -13.13 -32.06 -12.80
CA LEU A 132 -13.83 -32.18 -14.08
C LEU A 132 -15.17 -32.90 -13.86
N THR A 133 -16.17 -32.21 -13.33
CA THR A 133 -17.52 -32.75 -13.23
C THR A 133 -18.20 -32.54 -14.57
N ARG A 134 -17.81 -33.41 -15.51
CA ARG A 134 -18.57 -33.96 -16.63
C ARG A 134 -17.57 -34.50 -17.63
N ASP A 135 -17.78 -35.74 -18.05
CA ASP A 135 -17.21 -36.34 -19.24
C ASP A 135 -16.96 -35.29 -20.34
N MET A 136 -15.72 -34.84 -20.45
CA MET A 136 -15.17 -34.32 -21.69
C MET A 136 -14.58 -35.50 -22.50
N SER A 137 -15.15 -36.71 -22.33
CA SER A 137 -15.05 -37.74 -23.36
C SER A 137 -15.95 -37.26 -24.49
N ASP A 138 -15.34 -36.60 -25.47
CA ASP A 138 -15.98 -36.33 -26.73
C ASP A 138 -16.24 -37.69 -27.39
N LYS A 139 -17.47 -38.23 -27.23
CA LYS A 139 -17.90 -39.53 -27.79
C LYS A 139 -17.69 -39.64 -29.31
N ALA A 140 -17.37 -38.54 -29.98
CA ALA A 140 -16.94 -38.49 -31.38
C ALA A 140 -15.59 -39.22 -31.62
N THR A 141 -14.72 -39.30 -30.63
CA THR A 141 -13.37 -39.89 -30.77
C THR A 141 -13.34 -41.42 -30.65
N GLU A 142 -14.39 -42.03 -30.06
CA GLU A 142 -14.47 -43.49 -29.88
C GLU A 142 -14.96 -44.24 -31.13
N LYS A 143 -15.65 -43.56 -32.06
CA LYS A 143 -16.22 -44.19 -33.28
C LYS A 143 -15.25 -44.35 -34.45
N GLN A 144 -13.98 -43.96 -34.32
CA GLN A 144 -12.97 -44.06 -35.39
C GLN A 144 -12.06 -45.29 -35.29
N LYS A 145 -12.30 -46.20 -34.33
CA LYS A 145 -11.61 -47.50 -34.25
C LYS A 145 -12.57 -48.64 -34.57
N LEU A 146 -12.96 -48.76 -35.84
CA LEU A 146 -13.46 -49.99 -36.45
C LEU A 146 -12.81 -50.14 -37.83
#